data_AF-A0A060R7J3-F1
#
_entry.id   AF-A0A060R7J3-F1
#
_cell.length_a   1.000
_cell.length_b   1.000
_cell.length_c   1.000
_cell.angle_alpha   90.00
_cell.angle_beta   90.00
_cell.angle_gamma   90.00
#
_symmetry.space_group_name_H-M   'P 1'
#
loop_
_entity.id
_entity.type
_entity.pdbx_description
1 polymer ?
#
loop_
_entity_poly.entity_id
_entity_poly.type
_entity_poly.pdbx_seq_one_letter_code
_entity_poly.pdbx_strand_id
1 'polypeptide(L)'
;MNQQWRERFELELTKARNALTAKGGTKRYDKVVERIGSALGKYPSVSKYYQIDYIRSDKNPEQMSDIHWQIKISQDQAEQRFGTYFLRTNVATLDERSAWDYYNLIREIKTSNRQLKTDLELRPIYHQTDDNSDAHLFFGLLSYWIVNTVRHKLKLQA
;
A
#
# COMPACT_ATOMS: atom_id res chain seq x y z
N MET A 1 5.72 -0.43 9.70
CA MET A 1 4.68 -1.31 9.11
C MET A 1 3.53 -0.43 8.61
N ASN A 2 2.93 -0.68 7.44
CA ASN A 2 1.81 0.17 6.96
C ASN A 2 0.59 -0.01 7.88
N GLN A 3 0.21 1.06 8.61
CA GLN A 3 -0.88 1.04 9.59
C GLN A 3 -2.22 0.62 8.97
N GLN A 4 -2.58 1.17 7.80
CA GLN A 4 -3.85 0.85 7.15
C GLN A 4 -3.94 -0.63 6.76
N TRP A 5 -2.84 -1.22 6.31
CA TRP A 5 -2.82 -2.65 5.95
C TRP A 5 -2.84 -3.55 7.18
N ARG A 6 -2.25 -3.09 8.29
CA ARG A 6 -2.34 -3.74 9.61
C ARG A 6 -3.78 -3.81 10.09
N GLU A 7 -4.47 -2.68 10.12
CA GLU A 7 -5.88 -2.60 10.54
C GLU A 7 -6.78 -3.50 9.69
N ARG A 8 -6.59 -3.47 8.37
CA ARG A 8 -7.34 -4.34 7.44
C ARG A 8 -7.06 -5.83 7.67
N PHE A 9 -5.81 -6.18 7.98
CA PHE A 9 -5.44 -7.56 8.26
C PHE A 9 -6.02 -8.04 9.60
N GLU A 10 -5.87 -7.27 10.68
CA GLU A 10 -6.43 -7.57 12.00
C GLU A 10 -7.97 -7.62 11.97
N LEU A 11 -8.61 -6.81 11.13
CA LEU A 11 -10.05 -6.88 10.89
C LEU A 11 -10.46 -8.22 10.27
N GLU A 12 -9.71 -8.75 9.30
CA GLU A 12 -10.01 -10.07 8.71
C GLU A 12 -9.82 -11.21 9.72
N LEU A 13 -8.80 -11.14 10.59
CA LEU A 13 -8.62 -12.09 11.69
C LEU A 13 -9.76 -12.02 12.70
N THR A 14 -10.18 -10.81 13.08
CA THR A 14 -11.30 -10.58 13.99
C THR A 14 -12.61 -11.10 13.42
N LYS A 15 -12.87 -10.87 12.12
CA LYS A 15 -14.05 -11.44 11.44
C LYS A 15 -14.02 -12.97 11.41
N ALA A 16 -12.85 -13.59 11.24
CA ALA A 16 -12.70 -15.04 11.29
C ALA A 16 -12.98 -15.56 12.71
N ARG A 17 -12.46 -14.91 13.76
CA ARG A 17 -12.72 -15.23 15.16
C ARG A 17 -14.19 -15.09 15.53
N ASN A 18 -14.83 -13.98 15.17
CA ASN A 18 -16.25 -13.74 15.45
C ASN A 18 -17.17 -14.73 14.73
N ALA A 19 -16.77 -15.25 13.57
CA ALA A 19 -17.53 -16.29 12.87
C ALA A 19 -17.58 -17.62 13.62
N LEU A 20 -16.68 -17.88 14.58
CA LEU A 20 -16.70 -19.10 15.38
C LEU A 20 -17.89 -19.13 16.36
N THR A 21 -18.30 -17.95 16.87
CA THR A 21 -19.39 -17.81 17.82
C THR A 21 -20.72 -17.46 17.14
N ALA A 22 -20.69 -16.83 15.97
CA ALA A 22 -21.89 -16.44 15.22
C ALA A 22 -22.75 -17.64 14.74
N LYS A 23 -24.08 -17.45 14.72
CA LYS A 23 -25.02 -18.42 14.15
C LYS A 23 -24.82 -18.48 12.63
N GLY A 24 -24.51 -19.66 12.09
CA GLY A 24 -24.21 -19.86 10.66
C GLY A 24 -22.79 -19.53 10.22
N GLY A 25 -21.90 -19.15 11.15
CA GLY A 25 -20.50 -18.93 10.84
C GLY A 25 -19.71 -20.22 10.62
N THR A 26 -18.64 -20.14 9.83
CA THR A 26 -17.79 -21.30 9.51
C THR A 26 -16.92 -21.68 10.70
N LYS A 27 -17.17 -22.86 11.28
CA LYS A 27 -16.41 -23.38 12.42
C LYS A 27 -15.45 -24.52 12.06
N ARG A 28 -15.60 -25.11 10.87
CA ARG A 28 -14.76 -26.23 10.43
C ARG A 28 -13.31 -25.79 10.34
N TYR A 29 -12.42 -26.50 11.02
CA TYR A 29 -11.01 -26.16 11.20
C TYR A 29 -10.34 -25.80 9.87
N ASP A 30 -10.41 -26.71 8.88
CA ASP A 30 -9.74 -26.50 7.58
C ASP A 30 -10.22 -25.25 6.86
N LYS A 31 -11.53 -24.95 6.93
CA LYS A 31 -12.09 -23.78 6.27
C LYS A 31 -11.73 -22.48 6.97
N VAL A 32 -11.59 -22.51 8.28
CA VAL A 32 -11.10 -21.36 9.06
C VAL A 32 -9.61 -21.11 8.74
N VAL A 33 -8.80 -22.17 8.65
CA VAL A 33 -7.38 -22.08 8.26
C VAL A 33 -7.23 -21.55 6.83
N GLU A 34 -8.00 -22.07 5.87
CA GLU A 34 -8.01 -21.57 4.48
C GLU A 34 -8.36 -20.08 4.41
N ARG A 35 -9.39 -19.65 5.16
CA ARG A 35 -9.82 -18.24 5.21
C ARG A 35 -8.71 -17.34 5.75
N ILE A 36 -8.05 -17.76 6.81
CA ILE A 36 -6.91 -17.02 7.38
C ILE A 36 -5.73 -17.05 6.40
N GLY A 37 -5.46 -18.19 5.75
CA GLY A 37 -4.47 -18.32 4.69
C GLY A 37 -4.69 -17.34 3.53
N SER A 38 -5.94 -17.16 3.10
CA SER A 38 -6.31 -16.16 2.10
C SER A 38 -5.99 -14.73 2.58
N ALA A 39 -6.28 -14.41 3.85
CA ALA A 39 -5.90 -13.12 4.43
C ALA A 39 -4.37 -12.94 4.52
N LEU A 40 -3.62 -14.00 4.90
CA LEU A 40 -2.16 -13.99 4.91
C LEU A 40 -1.58 -13.69 3.52
N GLY A 41 -2.16 -14.29 2.47
CA GLY A 41 -1.77 -14.08 1.08
C GLY A 41 -2.18 -12.72 0.50
N LYS A 42 -3.28 -12.14 0.98
CA LYS A 42 -3.73 -10.79 0.58
C LYS A 42 -2.86 -9.68 1.17
N TYR A 43 -2.28 -9.88 2.36
CA TYR A 43 -1.49 -8.88 3.07
C TYR A 43 -0.06 -9.36 3.42
N PRO A 44 0.74 -9.81 2.44
CA PRO A 44 2.03 -10.48 2.67
C PRO A 44 3.08 -9.58 3.36
N SER A 45 2.99 -8.26 3.15
CA SER A 45 3.93 -7.31 3.75
C SER A 45 3.71 -7.11 5.25
N VAL A 46 2.53 -7.46 5.78
CA VAL A 46 2.14 -7.32 7.19
C VAL A 46 2.06 -8.70 7.85
N SER A 47 1.45 -9.67 7.19
CA SER A 47 1.17 -11.00 7.74
C SER A 47 2.42 -11.75 8.21
N LYS A 48 3.57 -11.52 7.56
CA LYS A 48 4.87 -12.06 7.97
C LYS A 48 5.32 -11.69 9.40
N TYR A 49 4.72 -10.65 9.98
CA TYR A 49 5.00 -10.22 11.34
C TYR A 49 4.07 -10.84 12.38
N TYR A 50 3.06 -11.61 11.97
CA TYR A 50 2.11 -12.24 12.88
C TYR A 50 2.43 -13.71 13.09
N GLN A 51 2.24 -14.16 14.32
CA GLN A 51 2.02 -15.56 14.64
C GLN A 51 0.53 -15.77 14.84
N ILE A 52 -0.02 -16.81 14.22
CA ILE A 52 -1.41 -17.19 14.39
C ILE A 52 -1.44 -18.58 15.01
N ASP A 53 -2.07 -18.68 16.16
CA ASP A 53 -2.26 -19.91 16.91
C ASP A 53 -3.71 -20.37 16.75
N TYR A 54 -3.89 -21.58 16.26
CA TYR A 54 -5.19 -22.18 15.97
C TYR A 54 -5.57 -23.17 17.07
N ILE A 55 -6.70 -22.96 17.74
CA ILE A 55 -7.14 -23.80 18.86
C ILE A 55 -8.32 -24.66 18.40
N ARG A 56 -8.14 -25.98 18.39
CA ARG A 56 -9.22 -26.95 18.10
C ARG A 56 -10.18 -27.07 19.28
N SER A 57 -11.42 -27.46 19.01
CA SER A 57 -12.43 -27.73 20.04
C SER A 57 -12.24 -29.10 20.68
N ASP A 58 -12.25 -29.14 22.00
CA ASP A 58 -12.17 -30.39 22.80
C ASP A 58 -13.37 -31.31 22.56
N LYS A 59 -14.53 -30.73 22.22
CA LYS A 59 -15.77 -31.49 21.96
C LYS A 59 -15.84 -32.06 20.55
N ASN A 60 -15.23 -31.36 19.58
CA ASN A 60 -15.17 -31.80 18.19
C ASN A 60 -13.88 -31.29 17.53
N PRO A 61 -12.85 -32.15 17.38
CA PRO A 61 -11.56 -31.77 16.80
C PRO A 61 -11.59 -31.28 15.34
N GLU A 62 -12.71 -31.51 14.61
CA GLU A 62 -12.92 -30.97 13.26
C GLU A 62 -13.33 -29.49 13.27
N GLN A 63 -13.64 -28.93 14.44
CA GLN A 63 -14.02 -27.54 14.62
C GLN A 63 -12.93 -26.73 15.31
N MET A 64 -12.81 -25.47 14.91
CA MET A 64 -12.01 -24.46 15.57
C MET A 64 -12.79 -23.90 16.77
N SER A 65 -12.14 -23.88 17.93
CA SER A 65 -12.66 -23.26 19.14
C SER A 65 -12.33 -21.77 19.18
N ASP A 66 -11.06 -21.43 18.95
CA ASP A 66 -10.62 -20.04 18.96
C ASP A 66 -9.38 -19.84 18.07
N ILE A 67 -9.09 -18.57 17.78
CA ILE A 67 -7.91 -18.13 17.04
C ILE A 67 -7.24 -17.03 17.87
N HIS A 68 -5.95 -17.22 18.15
CA HIS A 68 -5.13 -16.20 18.78
C HIS A 68 -4.06 -15.72 17.80
N TRP A 69 -3.67 -14.46 17.93
CA TRP A 69 -2.55 -13.93 17.16
C TRP A 69 -1.74 -12.93 17.97
N GLN A 70 -0.45 -12.90 17.68
CA GLN A 70 0.52 -12.03 18.32
C GLN A 70 1.52 -11.52 17.28
N ILE A 71 2.08 -10.34 17.52
CA ILE A 71 3.07 -9.74 16.64
C ILE A 71 4.45 -10.23 17.08
N LYS A 72 5.17 -10.91 16.18
CA LYS A 72 6.48 -11.54 16.43
C LYS A 72 7.63 -10.55 16.61
N ILE A 73 7.46 -9.33 16.10
CA ILE A 73 8.52 -8.32 16.00
C ILE A 73 7.95 -7.01 16.53
N SER A 74 8.66 -6.34 17.45
CA SER A 74 8.23 -5.02 17.90
C SER A 74 8.22 -4.03 16.73
N GLN A 75 7.44 -2.96 16.86
CA GLN A 75 7.41 -1.91 15.84
C GLN A 75 8.83 -1.37 15.58
N ASP A 76 9.64 -1.19 16.61
CA ASP A 76 11.02 -0.70 16.52
C ASP A 76 11.92 -1.64 15.71
N GLN A 77 11.82 -2.95 15.94
CA GLN A 77 12.59 -3.94 15.17
C GLN A 77 12.14 -4.01 13.70
N ALA A 78 10.84 -3.81 13.44
CA ALA A 78 10.33 -3.68 12.08
C ALA A 78 10.79 -2.36 11.41
N GLU A 79 10.97 -1.30 12.19
CA GLU A 79 11.45 0.00 11.73
C GLU A 79 12.95 0.01 11.41
N GLN A 80 13.77 -0.62 12.25
CA GLN A 80 15.20 -0.82 12.02
C GLN A 80 15.51 -1.61 10.73
N ARG A 81 14.56 -2.40 10.22
CA ARG A 81 14.69 -3.08 8.92
C ARG A 81 14.55 -2.13 7.72
N PHE A 82 13.92 -0.98 7.88
CA PHE A 82 13.92 0.04 6.84
C PHE A 82 15.23 0.82 6.93
N GLY A 83 15.98 0.87 5.84
CA GLY A 83 17.20 1.67 5.78
C GLY A 83 16.90 3.15 6.05
N THR A 84 17.83 3.83 6.71
CA THR A 84 17.76 5.27 6.93
C THR A 84 18.26 6.01 5.69
N TYR A 85 17.47 6.96 5.19
CA TYR A 85 17.89 7.84 4.10
C TYR A 85 18.53 9.10 4.68
N PHE A 86 19.73 9.43 4.20
CA PHE A 86 20.39 10.69 4.50
C PHE A 86 20.20 11.65 3.33
N LEU A 87 19.66 12.83 3.61
CA LEU A 87 19.55 13.92 2.64
C LEU A 87 20.75 14.86 2.84
N ARG A 88 21.46 15.14 1.75
CA ARG A 88 22.55 16.12 1.73
C ARG A 88 22.18 17.23 0.75
N THR A 89 22.32 18.47 1.19
CA THR A 89 22.18 19.66 0.36
C THR A 89 23.40 20.56 0.56
N ASN A 90 23.75 21.32 -0.48
CA ASN A 90 24.76 22.38 -0.42
C ASN A 90 24.14 23.77 -0.17
N VAL A 91 22.81 23.85 -0.06
CA VAL A 91 22.09 25.10 0.20
C VAL A 91 22.02 25.34 1.70
N ALA A 92 22.90 26.22 2.21
CA ALA A 92 23.03 26.48 3.65
C ALA A 92 21.80 27.15 4.29
N THR A 93 20.98 27.85 3.50
CA THR A 93 19.80 28.57 3.97
C THR A 93 18.53 27.71 3.99
N LEU A 94 18.61 26.46 3.54
CA LEU A 94 17.44 25.58 3.43
C LEU A 94 17.18 24.90 4.76
N ASP A 95 16.02 25.17 5.36
CA ASP A 95 15.60 24.48 6.58
C ASP A 95 15.23 23.01 6.30
N GLU A 96 15.19 22.20 7.36
CA GLU A 96 14.95 20.76 7.28
C GLU A 96 13.62 20.41 6.62
N ARG A 97 12.56 21.19 6.89
CA ARG A 97 11.23 20.94 6.35
C ARG A 97 11.21 21.26 4.85
N SER A 98 11.75 22.40 4.46
CA SER A 98 11.87 22.74 3.04
C SER A 98 12.75 21.75 2.27
N ALA A 99 13.85 21.28 2.86
CA ALA A 99 14.69 20.24 2.27
C ALA A 99 13.94 18.92 2.08
N TRP A 100 13.13 18.52 3.07
CA TRP A 100 12.27 17.35 2.99
C TRP A 100 11.19 17.49 1.92
N ASP A 101 10.52 18.64 1.84
CA ASP A 101 9.46 18.90 0.89
C ASP A 101 10.00 18.92 -0.56
N TYR A 102 11.15 19.56 -0.79
CA TYR A 102 11.83 19.53 -2.09
C TYR A 102 12.31 18.15 -2.47
N TYR A 103 12.88 17.38 -1.54
CA TYR A 103 13.23 15.98 -1.82
C TYR A 103 12.00 15.18 -2.25
N ASN A 104 10.86 15.38 -1.57
CA ASN A 104 9.63 14.64 -1.89
C ASN A 104 8.94 15.12 -3.17
N LEU A 105 9.29 16.30 -3.71
CA LEU A 105 8.82 16.77 -5.03
C LEU A 105 9.13 15.76 -6.14
N ILE A 106 10.20 14.97 -6.01
CA ILE A 106 10.52 13.88 -6.95
C ILE A 106 9.37 12.87 -7.10
N ARG A 107 8.57 12.66 -6.04
CA ARG A 107 7.40 11.75 -6.07
C ARG A 107 6.30 12.30 -6.97
N GLU A 108 6.10 13.62 -6.97
CA GLU A 108 5.15 14.30 -7.84
C GLU A 108 5.60 14.18 -9.30
N ILE A 109 6.87 14.45 -9.59
CA ILE A 109 7.46 14.28 -10.93
C ILE A 109 7.32 12.83 -11.42
N LYS A 110 7.65 11.83 -10.57
CA LYS A 110 7.50 10.41 -10.92
C LYS A 110 6.05 10.04 -11.21
N THR A 111 5.11 10.62 -10.48
CA THR A 111 3.67 10.39 -10.69
C THR A 111 3.23 10.98 -12.02
N SER A 112 3.58 12.23 -12.31
CA SER A 112 3.29 12.88 -13.59
C SER A 112 3.89 12.11 -14.77
N ASN A 113 5.16 11.71 -14.69
CA ASN A 113 5.81 10.90 -15.72
C ASN A 113 5.15 9.53 -15.91
N ARG A 114 4.61 8.93 -14.84
CA ARG A 114 3.82 7.70 -14.97
C ARG A 114 2.55 7.97 -15.77
N GLN A 115 1.79 8.99 -15.42
CA GLN A 115 0.53 9.34 -16.10
C GLN A 115 0.74 9.69 -17.58
N LEU A 116 1.78 10.47 -17.90
CA LEU A 116 2.14 10.75 -19.30
C LEU A 116 2.36 9.44 -20.08
N LYS A 117 3.04 8.47 -19.48
CA LYS A 117 3.37 7.20 -20.14
C LYS A 117 2.21 6.20 -20.19
N THR A 118 1.34 6.20 -19.18
CA THR A 118 0.27 5.20 -19.03
C THR A 118 -1.07 5.70 -19.52
N ASP A 119 -1.47 6.90 -19.08
CA ASP A 119 -2.82 7.43 -19.29
C ASP A 119 -2.88 8.20 -20.61
N LEU A 120 -1.78 8.87 -20.98
CA LEU A 120 -1.62 9.58 -22.25
C LEU A 120 -0.75 8.81 -23.25
N GLU A 121 -0.40 7.56 -22.97
CA GLU A 121 0.33 6.69 -23.92
C GLU A 121 1.54 7.33 -24.62
N LEU A 122 2.28 8.22 -23.93
CA LEU A 122 3.43 8.94 -24.49
C LEU A 122 4.62 8.01 -24.83
N ARG A 123 4.49 6.70 -24.63
CA ARG A 123 5.53 5.75 -25.05
C ARG A 123 5.51 5.66 -26.58
N PRO A 124 6.66 5.76 -27.26
CA PRO A 124 6.73 5.76 -28.73
C PRO A 124 6.51 4.35 -29.30
N ILE A 125 5.30 3.81 -29.11
CA ILE A 125 4.92 2.47 -29.55
C ILE A 125 4.12 2.55 -30.86
N TYR A 126 3.28 3.59 -31.00
CA TYR A 126 2.30 3.70 -32.10
C TYR A 126 2.46 4.96 -32.95
N HIS A 127 3.45 5.81 -32.65
CA HIS A 127 3.57 7.14 -33.28
C HIS A 127 4.06 7.08 -34.73
N GLN A 128 4.77 6.02 -35.12
CA GLN A 128 5.24 5.69 -36.49
C GLN A 128 6.20 6.71 -37.15
N THR A 129 6.01 8.01 -36.93
CA THR A 129 6.82 9.10 -37.47
C THR A 129 7.22 10.07 -36.34
N ASP A 130 8.26 10.88 -36.62
CA ASP A 130 8.75 11.88 -35.68
C ASP A 130 7.70 12.99 -35.47
N ASP A 131 7.05 13.47 -36.54
CA ASP A 131 6.02 14.51 -36.45
C ASP A 131 4.86 14.13 -35.51
N ASN A 132 4.41 12.87 -35.58
CA ASN A 132 3.36 12.37 -34.70
C ASN A 132 3.84 12.23 -33.26
N SER A 133 5.12 11.88 -33.06
CA SER A 133 5.76 11.81 -31.74
C SER A 133 5.84 13.19 -31.10
N ASP A 134 6.26 14.19 -31.86
CA ASP A 134 6.35 15.58 -31.42
C ASP A 134 4.98 16.18 -31.12
N ALA A 135 4.00 15.95 -31.99
CA ALA A 135 2.63 16.40 -31.77
C ALA A 135 2.06 15.79 -30.47
N HIS A 136 2.25 14.49 -30.24
CA HIS A 136 1.75 13.83 -29.03
C HIS A 136 2.49 14.33 -27.78
N LEU A 137 3.81 14.56 -27.85
CA LEU A 137 4.57 15.18 -26.76
C LEU A 137 4.03 16.57 -26.39
N PHE A 138 3.74 17.38 -27.40
CA PHE A 138 3.16 18.70 -27.20
C PHE A 138 1.79 18.63 -26.51
N PHE A 139 0.88 17.79 -27.00
CA PHE A 139 -0.43 17.61 -26.36
C PHE A 139 -0.31 17.02 -24.94
N GLY A 140 0.62 16.09 -24.73
CA GLY A 140 0.89 15.51 -23.41
C GLY A 140 1.34 16.58 -22.39
N LEU A 141 2.18 17.52 -22.82
CA LEU A 141 2.61 18.64 -21.97
C LEU A 141 1.45 19.58 -21.63
N LEU A 142 0.59 19.90 -22.60
CA LEU A 142 -0.61 20.72 -22.38
C LEU A 142 -1.59 20.05 -21.41
N SER A 143 -1.84 18.75 -21.59
CA SER A 143 -2.68 17.98 -20.65
C SER A 143 -2.10 17.97 -19.24
N TYR A 144 -0.77 17.83 -19.11
CA TYR A 144 -0.11 17.93 -17.82
C TYR A 144 -0.33 19.29 -17.15
N TRP A 145 -0.23 20.40 -17.88
CA TRP A 145 -0.48 21.74 -17.34
C TRP A 145 -1.91 21.89 -16.81
N ILE A 146 -2.90 21.41 -17.55
CA ILE A 146 -4.31 21.46 -17.12
C ILE A 146 -4.49 20.67 -15.82
N VAL A 147 -4.02 19.42 -15.79
CA VAL A 147 -4.16 18.55 -14.60
C VAL A 147 -3.43 19.15 -13.39
N ASN A 148 -2.21 19.67 -13.59
CA ASN A 148 -1.43 20.28 -12.51
C ASN A 148 -2.12 21.54 -11.98
N THR A 149 -2.68 22.37 -12.85
CA THR A 149 -3.44 23.57 -12.47
C THR A 149 -4.68 23.22 -11.67
N VAL A 150 -5.46 22.21 -12.10
CA VAL A 150 -6.63 21.72 -11.37
C VAL A 150 -6.23 21.20 -9.99
N ARG A 151 -5.19 20.37 -9.91
CA ARG A 151 -4.65 19.86 -8.62
C ARG A 151 -4.23 20.98 -7.69
N HIS A 152 -3.51 21.98 -8.21
CA HIS A 152 -3.10 23.14 -7.42
C HIS A 152 -4.30 23.91 -6.89
N LYS A 153 -5.30 24.20 -7.74
CA LYS A 153 -6.53 24.88 -7.31
C LYS A 153 -7.30 24.10 -6.24
N LEU A 154 -7.41 22.79 -6.38
CA LEU A 154 -8.07 21.95 -5.39
C LEU A 154 -7.32 21.90 -4.05
N LYS A 155 -5.97 21.87 -4.08
CA LYS A 155 -5.15 21.94 -2.86
C LYS A 155 -5.34 23.26 -2.10
N LEU A 156 -5.58 24.37 -2.79
CA LEU A 156 -5.84 25.67 -2.16
C LEU A 156 -7.22 25.78 -1.50
N GLN A 157 -8.16 24.89 -1.86
CA GLN A 157 -9.51 24.86 -1.32
C GLN A 157 -9.67 23.91 -0.11
N ALA A 158 -8.65 23.11 0.18
CA ALA A 158 -8.60 22.15 1.28
C ALA A 158 -7.82 22.72 2.47
#